data_AF-A0A2V8KZ74-F1
#
_entry.id   AF-A0A2V8KZ74-F1
#
_cell.length_a   1.000
_cell.length_b   1.000
_cell.length_c   1.000
_cell.angle_alpha   90.00
_cell.angle_beta   90.00
_cell.angle_gamma   90.00
#
_symmetry.space_group_name_H-M   'P 1'
#
loop_
_entity.id
_entity.type
_entity.pdbx_description
1 polymer ?
#
loop_
_entity_poly.entity_id
_entity_poly.type
_entity_poly.pdbx_seq_one_letter_code
_entity_poly.pdbx_strand_id
1 'polypeptide(L)'
;MSTLIETLAAELERPRELSARVINYIGGTYGVDHDAVGRFLVDELPKLEDYELDLILSPVFTPKLADQAVFADLLGGDSVPREQWPALIQELADRPTLAQLITDDGRSHPVPLREVTLERYVHRLRLDATIPESLFKLLDRTPPIGDRPMLKAVARRAVWENDARRNILARYLAASTDRGSYRLADALDLLSLVESHKPASVDDLVAWIPRRQEALQEQINVGSGPKPFFSGRAEELHGGERDQRQQADVRVSAKENELAFLNRLQEVLSS
;
A
#
# COMPACT_ATOMS: atom_id res chain seq x y z
N MET A 1 -11.46 -1.68 -23.98
CA MET A 1 -10.93 -0.31 -23.72
C MET A 1 -11.93 0.52 -22.91
N SER A 2 -13.20 0.62 -23.33
CA SER A 2 -14.24 1.35 -22.59
C SER A 2 -14.34 0.95 -21.11
N THR A 3 -14.38 -0.34 -20.80
CA THR A 3 -14.45 -0.81 -19.39
C THR A 3 -13.23 -0.40 -18.55
N LEU A 4 -12.04 -0.33 -19.15
CA LEU A 4 -10.83 0.12 -18.43
C LEU A 4 -10.90 1.61 -18.13
N ILE A 5 -11.32 2.42 -19.09
CA ILE A 5 -11.49 3.88 -18.93
C ILE A 5 -12.57 4.17 -17.89
N GLU A 6 -13.71 3.49 -17.96
CA GLU A 6 -14.78 3.61 -16.96
C GLU A 6 -14.29 3.24 -15.55
N THR A 7 -13.47 2.18 -15.43
CA THR A 7 -12.89 1.77 -14.15
C THR A 7 -11.86 2.79 -13.65
N LEU A 8 -10.98 3.30 -14.52
CA LEU A 8 -10.01 4.35 -14.19
C LEU A 8 -10.72 5.60 -13.68
N ALA A 9 -11.74 6.04 -14.40
CA ALA A 9 -12.59 7.15 -14.01
C ALA A 9 -13.24 6.94 -12.64
N ALA A 10 -13.95 5.82 -12.44
CA ALA A 10 -14.61 5.54 -11.17
C ALA A 10 -13.62 5.54 -9.99
N GLU A 11 -12.42 4.99 -10.19
CA GLU A 11 -11.36 4.95 -9.18
C GLU A 11 -10.72 6.31 -8.91
N LEU A 12 -10.67 7.21 -9.90
CA LEU A 12 -10.21 8.59 -9.74
C LEU A 12 -11.25 9.47 -9.04
N GLU A 13 -12.54 9.20 -9.28
CA GLU A 13 -13.67 9.99 -8.78
C GLU A 13 -14.18 9.55 -7.40
N ARG A 14 -13.69 8.42 -6.87
CA ARG A 14 -14.07 7.99 -5.52
C ARG A 14 -13.68 9.03 -4.46
N PRO A 15 -14.43 9.12 -3.35
CA PRO A 15 -14.09 10.04 -2.26
C PRO A 15 -12.72 9.73 -1.63
N ARG A 16 -11.90 10.76 -1.44
CA ARG A 16 -10.55 10.66 -0.87
C ARG A 16 -10.35 11.71 0.21
N GLU A 17 -10.08 11.26 1.43
CA GLU A 17 -9.75 12.14 2.55
C GLU A 17 -8.40 12.82 2.36
N LEU A 18 -8.36 14.12 2.61
CA LEU A 18 -7.13 14.87 2.70
C LEU A 18 -6.43 14.55 4.01
N SER A 19 -5.18 14.08 3.91
CA SER A 19 -4.34 13.91 5.09
C SER A 19 -4.01 15.26 5.74
N ALA A 20 -3.82 15.27 7.06
CA ALA A 20 -3.35 16.45 7.80
C ALA A 20 -2.06 17.04 7.20
N ARG A 21 -1.20 16.21 6.59
CA ARG A 21 0.00 16.68 5.90
C ARG A 21 -0.33 17.59 4.71
N VAL A 22 -1.31 17.21 3.90
CA VAL A 22 -1.73 18.00 2.72
C VAL A 22 -2.39 19.30 3.19
N ILE A 23 -3.25 19.22 4.19
CA ILE A 23 -3.92 20.40 4.76
C ILE A 23 -2.90 21.39 5.34
N ASN A 24 -1.95 20.91 6.14
CA ASN A 24 -0.88 21.75 6.70
C ASN A 24 0.02 22.35 5.60
N TYR A 25 0.26 21.61 4.52
CA TYR A 25 1.01 22.12 3.39
C TYR A 25 0.28 23.27 2.69
N ILE A 26 -1.03 23.11 2.43
CA ILE A 26 -1.88 24.15 1.84
C ILE A 26 -1.88 25.39 2.73
N GLY A 27 -2.13 25.21 4.04
CA GLY A 27 -2.17 26.34 4.97
C GLY A 27 -0.84 27.06 5.14
N GLY A 28 0.27 26.31 5.24
CA GLY A 28 1.60 26.89 5.38
C GLY A 28 2.13 27.58 4.11
N THR A 29 1.78 27.08 2.93
CA THR A 29 2.30 27.58 1.65
C THR A 29 1.45 28.71 1.08
N TYR A 30 0.13 28.59 1.17
CA TYR A 30 -0.82 29.52 0.56
C TYR A 30 -1.52 30.43 1.56
N GLY A 31 -1.19 30.32 2.87
CA GLY A 31 -1.78 31.15 3.92
C GLY A 31 -3.28 30.91 4.10
N VAL A 32 -3.72 29.66 3.89
CA VAL A 32 -5.12 29.25 3.93
C VAL A 32 -5.46 28.67 5.31
N ASP A 33 -6.47 29.22 5.97
CA ASP A 33 -6.98 28.67 7.23
C ASP A 33 -7.65 27.30 7.02
N HIS A 34 -7.69 26.49 8.07
CA HIS A 34 -8.14 25.09 8.00
C HIS A 34 -9.58 24.94 7.47
N ASP A 35 -10.47 25.85 7.88
CA ASP A 35 -11.87 25.91 7.45
C ASP A 35 -12.05 26.48 6.03
N ALA A 36 -11.02 27.13 5.49
CA ALA A 36 -11.00 27.68 4.14
C ALA A 36 -10.38 26.72 3.09
N VAL A 37 -9.82 25.58 3.51
CA VAL A 37 -9.19 24.61 2.60
C VAL A 37 -10.15 24.12 1.51
N GLY A 38 -11.40 23.83 1.87
CA GLY A 38 -12.42 23.39 0.91
C GLY A 38 -12.68 24.41 -0.20
N ARG A 39 -12.61 25.70 0.13
CA ARG A 39 -12.72 26.79 -0.86
C ARG A 39 -11.47 26.88 -1.73
N PHE A 40 -10.28 26.77 -1.14
CA PHE A 40 -9.03 26.75 -1.89
C PHE A 40 -9.01 25.65 -2.96
N LEU A 41 -9.48 24.43 -2.61
CA LEU A 41 -9.55 23.30 -3.54
C LEU A 41 -10.38 23.58 -4.79
N VAL A 42 -11.46 24.34 -4.66
CA VAL A 42 -12.41 24.60 -5.76
C VAL A 42 -12.03 25.87 -6.53
N ASP A 43 -11.66 26.93 -5.81
CA ASP A 43 -11.49 28.26 -6.39
C ASP A 43 -10.05 28.55 -6.83
N GLU A 44 -9.04 28.08 -6.08
CA GLU A 44 -7.64 28.49 -6.26
C GLU A 44 -6.78 27.38 -6.85
N LEU A 45 -6.96 26.13 -6.42
CA LEU A 45 -6.21 24.98 -6.92
C LEU A 45 -6.22 24.86 -8.45
N PRO A 46 -7.34 25.08 -9.18
CA PRO A 46 -7.34 25.00 -10.65
C PRO A 46 -6.48 26.07 -11.34
N LYS A 47 -6.13 27.15 -10.64
CA LYS A 47 -5.32 28.27 -11.18
C LYS A 47 -3.81 28.05 -11.00
N LEU A 48 -3.42 27.05 -10.22
CA LEU A 48 -2.01 26.76 -9.95
C LEU A 48 -1.31 26.18 -11.18
N GLU A 49 0.01 26.29 -11.19
CA GLU A 49 0.85 25.62 -12.18
C GLU A 49 0.82 24.09 -11.97
N ASP A 50 1.08 23.32 -13.03
CA ASP A 50 1.00 21.85 -12.99
C ASP A 50 1.86 21.23 -11.89
N TYR A 51 3.05 21.78 -11.65
CA TYR A 51 3.96 21.26 -10.63
C TYR A 51 3.46 21.50 -9.20
N GLU A 52 2.74 22.60 -8.96
CA GLU A 52 2.16 22.91 -7.65
C GLU A 52 0.96 22.02 -7.36
N LEU A 53 0.09 21.87 -8.36
CA LEU A 53 -1.05 20.98 -8.31
C LEU A 53 -0.60 19.53 -8.07
N ASP A 54 0.40 19.06 -8.80
CA ASP A 54 0.97 17.73 -8.60
C ASP A 54 1.55 17.55 -7.19
N LEU A 55 2.18 18.57 -6.62
CA LEU A 55 2.73 18.47 -5.27
C LEU A 55 1.62 18.34 -4.20
N ILE A 56 0.48 19.02 -4.39
CA ILE A 56 -0.69 18.93 -3.49
C ILE A 56 -1.42 17.60 -3.68
N LEU A 57 -1.66 17.19 -4.93
CA LEU A 57 -2.51 16.04 -5.25
C LEU A 57 -1.76 14.70 -5.29
N SER A 58 -0.44 14.69 -5.49
CA SER A 58 0.33 13.45 -5.59
C SER A 58 0.20 12.53 -4.37
N PRO A 59 0.12 12.99 -3.10
CA PRO A 59 -0.10 12.10 -1.96
C PRO A 59 -1.48 11.44 -1.98
N VAL A 60 -2.48 12.11 -2.57
CA VAL A 60 -3.89 11.68 -2.61
C VAL A 60 -4.13 10.71 -3.78
N PHE A 61 -3.42 10.91 -4.88
CA PHE A 61 -3.51 10.12 -6.13
C PHE A 61 -2.29 9.23 -6.37
N THR A 62 -1.51 8.90 -5.34
CA THR A 62 -0.57 7.79 -5.42
C THR A 62 -1.33 6.49 -5.15
N PRO A 63 -1.55 5.62 -6.15
CA PRO A 63 -2.32 4.40 -5.96
C PRO A 63 -1.63 3.46 -4.95
N LYS A 64 -2.41 3.00 -3.99
CA LYS A 64 -2.07 1.94 -3.04
C LYS A 64 -2.28 0.57 -3.69
N LEU A 65 -1.83 -0.48 -3.01
CA LEU A 65 -2.01 -1.85 -3.52
C LEU A 65 -3.49 -2.23 -3.70
N ALA A 66 -4.39 -1.74 -2.83
CA ALA A 66 -5.83 -1.93 -2.97
C ALA A 66 -6.39 -1.28 -4.25
N ASP A 67 -5.85 -0.14 -4.64
CA ASP A 67 -6.23 0.55 -5.87
C ASP A 67 -5.76 -0.27 -7.10
N GLN A 68 -4.55 -0.82 -7.02
CA GLN A 68 -3.99 -1.72 -8.03
C GLN A 68 -4.78 -3.03 -8.14
N ALA A 69 -5.39 -3.52 -7.05
CA ALA A 69 -6.17 -4.77 -7.02
C ALA A 69 -7.39 -4.73 -7.94
N VAL A 70 -8.05 -3.58 -8.06
CA VAL A 70 -9.19 -3.38 -8.96
C VAL A 70 -8.78 -3.65 -10.41
N PHE A 71 -7.67 -3.06 -10.84
CA PHE A 71 -7.16 -3.24 -12.21
C PHE A 71 -6.52 -4.60 -12.42
N ALA A 72 -5.85 -5.16 -11.40
CA ALA A 72 -5.26 -6.48 -11.48
C ALA A 72 -6.32 -7.57 -11.70
N ASP A 73 -7.51 -7.39 -11.11
CA ASP A 73 -8.64 -8.30 -11.35
C ASP A 73 -9.24 -8.10 -12.74
N LEU A 74 -9.52 -6.84 -13.12
CA LEU A 74 -10.06 -6.49 -14.43
C LEU A 74 -9.19 -7.02 -15.58
N LEU A 75 -7.86 -6.88 -15.45
CA LEU A 75 -6.92 -7.31 -16.47
C LEU A 75 -6.64 -8.82 -16.41
N GLY A 76 -6.92 -9.51 -15.30
CA GLY A 76 -6.66 -10.94 -15.18
C GLY A 76 -5.18 -11.30 -15.40
N GLY A 77 -4.88 -12.03 -16.48
CA GLY A 77 -3.51 -12.34 -16.92
C GLY A 77 -2.93 -11.33 -17.91
N ASP A 78 -3.78 -10.48 -18.50
CA ASP A 78 -3.42 -9.52 -19.55
C ASP A 78 -2.75 -8.26 -18.98
N SER A 79 -2.22 -7.43 -19.87
CA SER A 79 -1.57 -6.16 -19.53
C SER A 79 -1.89 -5.09 -20.57
N VAL A 80 -1.74 -3.83 -20.18
CA VAL A 80 -1.82 -2.68 -21.08
C VAL A 80 -0.41 -2.20 -21.41
N PRO A 81 0.07 -2.35 -22.66
CA PRO A 81 1.36 -1.84 -23.10
C PRO A 81 1.50 -0.34 -22.87
N ARG A 82 2.71 0.13 -22.54
CA ARG A 82 2.97 1.54 -22.22
C ARG A 82 2.66 2.50 -23.35
N GLU A 83 2.78 2.02 -24.58
CA GLU A 83 2.47 2.78 -25.79
C GLU A 83 0.99 3.19 -25.87
N GLN A 84 0.11 2.48 -25.16
CA GLN A 84 -1.32 2.79 -25.09
C GLN A 84 -1.66 3.79 -23.97
N TRP A 85 -0.75 4.05 -23.03
CA TRP A 85 -1.04 4.89 -21.87
C TRP A 85 -1.34 6.35 -22.23
N PRO A 86 -0.61 7.01 -23.16
CA PRO A 86 -0.94 8.38 -23.56
C PRO A 86 -2.38 8.51 -24.09
N ALA A 87 -2.85 7.52 -24.85
CA ALA A 87 -4.24 7.51 -25.34
C ALA A 87 -5.25 7.37 -24.20
N LEU A 88 -4.97 6.53 -23.20
CA LEU A 88 -5.82 6.41 -22.01
C LEU A 88 -5.90 7.71 -21.21
N ILE A 89 -4.75 8.37 -21.04
CA ILE A 89 -4.64 9.63 -20.31
C ILE A 89 -5.41 10.73 -21.04
N GLN A 90 -5.26 10.83 -22.36
CA GLN A 90 -6.01 11.78 -23.18
C GLN A 90 -7.52 11.53 -23.10
N GLU A 91 -7.97 10.28 -23.18
CA GLU A 91 -9.40 9.94 -23.07
C GLU A 91 -9.95 10.30 -21.69
N LEU A 92 -9.17 10.12 -20.61
CA LEU A 92 -9.52 10.55 -19.26
C LEU A 92 -9.48 12.08 -19.07
N ALA A 93 -8.72 12.81 -19.87
CA ALA A 93 -8.67 14.27 -19.84
C ALA A 93 -9.84 14.89 -20.65
N ASP A 94 -10.18 14.30 -21.79
CA ASP A 94 -11.31 14.68 -22.62
C ASP A 94 -12.65 14.38 -21.93
N ARG A 95 -12.68 13.33 -21.09
CA ARG A 95 -13.75 13.11 -20.12
C ARG A 95 -13.46 13.97 -18.88
N PRO A 96 -14.27 14.99 -18.52
CA PRO A 96 -13.99 15.84 -17.36
C PRO A 96 -14.11 15.05 -16.04
N THR A 97 -13.01 14.40 -15.64
CA THR A 97 -12.94 13.50 -14.48
C THR A 97 -12.82 14.34 -13.21
N LEU A 98 -13.79 14.19 -12.31
CA LEU A 98 -13.92 15.02 -11.10
C LEU A 98 -13.57 14.24 -9.85
N ALA A 99 -12.39 14.50 -9.29
CA ALA A 99 -12.03 14.00 -7.98
C ALA A 99 -12.97 14.50 -6.89
N GLN A 100 -13.24 13.65 -5.90
CA GLN A 100 -14.01 14.00 -4.71
C GLN A 100 -13.07 14.06 -3.50
N LEU A 101 -12.63 15.25 -3.12
CA LEU A 101 -11.70 15.44 -1.99
C LEU A 101 -12.46 15.77 -0.71
N ILE A 102 -12.24 14.98 0.34
CA ILE A 102 -12.90 15.15 1.63
C ILE A 102 -11.98 15.92 2.59
N THR A 103 -12.46 17.05 3.10
CA THR A 103 -11.82 17.83 4.18
C THR A 103 -12.09 17.22 5.55
N ASP A 104 -11.39 17.68 6.59
CA ASP A 104 -11.52 17.18 7.96
C ASP A 104 -12.93 17.34 8.57
N ASP A 105 -13.67 18.33 8.11
CA ASP A 105 -15.07 18.56 8.44
C ASP A 105 -16.04 17.57 7.75
N GLY A 106 -15.51 16.62 6.96
CA GLY A 106 -16.25 15.58 6.26
C GLY A 106 -16.93 16.05 4.97
N ARG A 107 -16.72 17.29 4.53
CA ARG A 107 -17.31 17.81 3.29
C ARG A 107 -16.53 17.33 2.06
N SER A 108 -17.26 16.98 1.01
CA SER A 108 -16.69 16.58 -0.28
C SER A 108 -16.62 17.76 -1.24
N HIS A 109 -15.45 17.96 -1.85
CA HIS A 109 -15.16 19.04 -2.78
C HIS A 109 -14.80 18.46 -4.16
N PRO A 110 -15.56 18.79 -5.22
CA PRO A 110 -15.26 18.33 -6.57
C PRO A 110 -14.07 19.12 -7.14
N VAL A 111 -13.05 18.41 -7.61
CA VAL A 111 -11.84 19.00 -8.21
C VAL A 111 -11.59 18.39 -9.59
N PRO A 112 -11.51 19.18 -10.66
CA PRO A 112 -11.17 18.66 -11.98
C PRO A 112 -9.73 18.16 -11.99
N LEU A 113 -9.53 16.93 -12.45
CA LEU A 113 -8.19 16.35 -12.58
C LEU A 113 -7.54 16.78 -13.89
N ARG A 114 -6.35 17.38 -13.76
CA ARG A 114 -5.49 17.73 -14.90
C ARG A 114 -4.63 16.56 -15.33
N GLU A 115 -4.18 16.61 -16.58
CA GLU A 115 -3.35 15.58 -17.23
C GLU A 115 -2.18 15.13 -16.35
N VAL A 116 -1.45 16.06 -15.71
CA VAL A 116 -0.34 15.72 -14.79
C VAL A 116 -0.73 14.75 -13.66
N THR A 117 -1.95 14.86 -13.13
CA THR A 117 -2.44 13.95 -12.07
C THR A 117 -2.86 12.61 -12.66
N LEU A 118 -3.51 12.63 -13.83
CA LEU A 118 -3.94 11.43 -14.55
C LEU A 118 -2.73 10.59 -14.99
N GLU A 119 -1.72 11.23 -15.56
CA GLU A 119 -0.44 10.63 -15.94
C GLU A 119 0.19 9.91 -14.76
N ARG A 120 0.38 10.63 -13.63
CA ARG A 120 0.97 10.05 -12.43
C ARG A 120 0.18 8.83 -11.96
N TYR A 121 -1.15 8.92 -11.91
CA TYR A 121 -2.00 7.83 -11.45
C TYR A 121 -1.84 6.59 -12.34
N VAL A 122 -2.04 6.75 -13.65
CA VAL A 122 -1.93 5.66 -14.64
C VAL A 122 -0.53 5.02 -14.61
N HIS A 123 0.52 5.83 -14.61
CA HIS A 123 1.90 5.32 -14.56
C HIS A 123 2.21 4.54 -13.27
N ARG A 124 1.57 4.89 -12.15
CA ARG A 124 1.77 4.23 -10.85
C ARG A 124 0.89 2.99 -10.66
N LEU A 125 -0.14 2.79 -11.49
CA LEU A 125 -0.98 1.58 -11.45
C LEU A 125 -0.25 0.33 -11.97
N ARG A 126 0.80 0.49 -12.78
CA ARG A 126 1.56 -0.61 -13.40
C ARG A 126 0.68 -1.55 -14.23
N LEU A 127 -0.12 -0.97 -15.12
CA LEU A 127 -1.02 -1.71 -16.01
C LEU A 127 -0.27 -2.64 -16.98
N ASP A 128 1.03 -2.41 -17.19
CA ASP A 128 1.93 -3.18 -18.04
C ASP A 128 2.45 -4.48 -17.38
N ALA A 129 2.29 -4.64 -16.06
CA ALA A 129 2.81 -5.81 -15.36
C ALA A 129 1.99 -7.06 -15.66
N THR A 130 2.63 -8.16 -16.04
CA THR A 130 1.98 -9.46 -16.35
C THR A 130 2.10 -10.46 -15.21
N ILE A 131 1.17 -11.42 -15.13
CA ILE A 131 1.27 -12.58 -14.23
C ILE A 131 1.55 -13.82 -15.08
N PRO A 132 2.64 -14.58 -14.83
CA PRO A 132 2.88 -15.82 -15.56
C PRO A 132 1.74 -16.82 -15.40
N GLU A 133 1.39 -17.52 -16.48
CA GLU A 133 0.20 -18.37 -16.55
C GLU A 133 0.12 -19.41 -15.42
N SER A 134 1.26 -20.00 -15.04
CA SER A 134 1.34 -20.98 -13.95
C SER A 134 0.95 -20.38 -12.61
N LEU A 135 1.42 -19.17 -12.31
CA LEU A 135 1.07 -18.45 -11.10
C LEU A 135 -0.39 -17.94 -11.15
N PHE A 136 -0.84 -17.48 -12.32
CA PHE A 136 -2.23 -17.05 -12.50
C PHE A 136 -3.22 -18.19 -12.23
N LYS A 137 -2.97 -19.39 -12.77
CA LYS A 137 -3.78 -20.59 -12.48
C LYS A 137 -3.79 -20.97 -11.01
N LEU A 138 -2.68 -20.75 -10.30
CA LEU A 138 -2.62 -20.97 -8.85
C LEU A 138 -3.54 -19.96 -8.15
N LEU A 139 -3.43 -18.68 -8.45
CA LEU A 139 -4.27 -17.61 -7.88
C LEU A 139 -5.78 -17.82 -8.11
N ASP A 140 -6.17 -18.46 -9.21
CA ASP A 140 -7.59 -18.75 -9.50
C ASP A 140 -8.14 -20.01 -8.81
N ARG A 141 -7.27 -20.90 -8.33
CA ARG A 141 -7.67 -22.18 -7.72
C ARG A 141 -7.56 -22.20 -6.21
N THR A 142 -6.61 -21.44 -5.69
CA THR A 142 -6.04 -21.64 -4.35
C THR A 142 -6.70 -20.77 -3.28
N PRO A 143 -6.92 -19.46 -3.47
CA PRO A 143 -7.45 -18.55 -2.45
C PRO A 143 -8.98 -18.35 -2.54
N PRO A 144 -9.63 -17.87 -1.46
CA PRO A 144 -11.01 -17.40 -1.48
C PRO A 144 -11.24 -16.36 -2.59
N ILE A 145 -12.41 -16.38 -3.23
CA ILE A 145 -12.73 -15.49 -4.37
C ILE A 145 -12.52 -14.01 -4.01
N GLY A 146 -12.87 -13.61 -2.79
CA GLY A 146 -12.72 -12.22 -2.32
C GLY A 146 -11.27 -11.72 -2.24
N ASP A 147 -10.29 -12.62 -2.12
CA ASP A 147 -8.88 -12.26 -1.97
C ASP A 147 -8.14 -12.16 -3.30
N ARG A 148 -8.70 -12.76 -4.37
CA ARG A 148 -8.05 -12.87 -5.68
C ARG A 148 -7.63 -11.54 -6.28
N PRO A 149 -8.45 -10.45 -6.24
CA PRO A 149 -8.02 -9.15 -6.75
C PRO A 149 -6.72 -8.67 -6.08
N MET A 150 -6.65 -8.77 -4.76
CA MET A 150 -5.48 -8.35 -3.99
C MET A 150 -4.27 -9.21 -4.32
N LEU A 151 -4.43 -10.53 -4.40
CA LEU A 151 -3.32 -11.42 -4.72
C LEU A 151 -2.83 -11.26 -6.16
N LYS A 152 -3.71 -10.94 -7.12
CA LYS A 152 -3.30 -10.58 -8.48
C LYS A 152 -2.47 -9.29 -8.47
N ALA A 153 -2.85 -8.28 -7.67
CA ALA A 153 -2.01 -7.09 -7.50
C ALA A 153 -0.67 -7.39 -6.84
N VAL A 154 -0.63 -8.27 -5.82
CA VAL A 154 0.61 -8.79 -5.23
C VAL A 154 1.48 -9.45 -6.30
N ALA A 155 0.92 -10.35 -7.10
CA ALA A 155 1.67 -11.11 -8.11
C ALA A 155 2.20 -10.23 -9.26
N ARG A 156 1.56 -9.09 -9.54
CA ARG A 156 2.03 -8.11 -10.53
C ARG A 156 3.20 -7.25 -10.03
N ARG A 157 3.60 -7.32 -8.76
CA ARG A 157 4.68 -6.48 -8.21
C ARG A 157 6.04 -6.79 -8.84
N ALA A 158 6.83 -5.74 -9.10
CA ALA A 158 8.11 -5.81 -9.81
C ALA A 158 9.11 -6.76 -9.15
N VAL A 159 8.99 -6.96 -7.83
CA VAL A 159 9.86 -7.86 -7.07
C VAL A 159 9.80 -9.30 -7.59
N TRP A 160 8.67 -9.71 -8.20
CA TRP A 160 8.43 -11.04 -8.77
C TRP A 160 8.80 -11.19 -10.25
N GLU A 161 9.31 -10.15 -10.89
CA GLU A 161 9.88 -10.26 -12.25
C GLU A 161 11.11 -11.20 -12.24
N ASN A 162 11.78 -11.32 -11.09
CA ASN A 162 12.81 -12.32 -10.86
C ASN A 162 12.18 -13.70 -10.59
N ASP A 163 12.55 -14.69 -11.40
CA ASP A 163 12.03 -16.06 -11.33
C ASP A 163 12.24 -16.73 -9.97
N ALA A 164 13.40 -16.53 -9.34
CA ALA A 164 13.70 -17.14 -8.04
C ALA A 164 12.84 -16.55 -6.91
N ARG A 165 12.57 -15.24 -6.95
CA ARG A 165 11.62 -14.61 -6.00
C ARG A 165 10.18 -15.00 -6.31
N ARG A 166 9.80 -15.07 -7.57
CA ARG A 166 8.47 -15.54 -7.97
C ARG A 166 8.20 -16.97 -7.47
N ASN A 167 9.22 -17.81 -7.47
CA ASN A 167 9.14 -19.15 -6.90
C ASN A 167 8.82 -19.15 -5.38
N ILE A 168 9.26 -18.13 -4.65
CA ILE A 168 8.88 -17.94 -3.22
C ILE A 168 7.36 -17.77 -3.11
N LEU A 169 6.78 -16.85 -3.88
CA LEU A 169 5.33 -16.61 -3.87
C LEU A 169 4.55 -17.86 -4.29
N ALA A 170 5.00 -18.54 -5.35
CA ALA A 170 4.36 -19.76 -5.84
C ALA A 170 4.39 -20.88 -4.79
N ARG A 171 5.54 -21.13 -4.15
CA ARG A 171 5.68 -22.15 -3.10
C ARG A 171 4.84 -21.82 -1.88
N TYR A 172 4.84 -20.57 -1.45
CA TYR A 172 3.99 -20.11 -0.35
C TYR A 172 2.50 -20.37 -0.64
N LEU A 173 2.01 -19.95 -1.81
CA LEU A 173 0.61 -20.10 -2.18
C LEU A 173 0.19 -21.58 -2.29
N ALA A 174 1.03 -22.42 -2.90
CA ALA A 174 0.76 -23.86 -3.00
C ALA A 174 0.69 -24.51 -1.61
N ALA A 175 1.76 -24.37 -0.81
CA ALA A 175 1.88 -25.05 0.46
C ALA A 175 0.89 -24.53 1.52
N SER A 176 0.60 -23.22 1.56
CA SER A 176 -0.35 -22.68 2.54
C SER A 176 -1.78 -23.13 2.28
N THR A 177 -2.17 -23.28 1.01
CA THR A 177 -3.51 -23.78 0.65
C THR A 177 -3.64 -25.28 0.77
N ASP A 178 -2.63 -26.06 0.39
CA ASP A 178 -2.66 -27.53 0.58
C ASP A 178 -2.85 -27.88 2.07
N ARG A 179 -2.37 -27.02 2.97
CA ARG A 179 -2.53 -27.15 4.42
C ARG A 179 -3.78 -26.48 5.00
N GLY A 180 -4.57 -25.77 4.19
CA GLY A 180 -5.72 -24.99 4.67
C GLY A 180 -5.36 -23.85 5.63
N SER A 181 -4.12 -23.36 5.56
CA SER A 181 -3.55 -22.35 6.47
C SER A 181 -3.41 -20.95 5.84
N TYR A 182 -3.84 -20.80 4.58
CA TYR A 182 -3.75 -19.56 3.82
C TYR A 182 -4.43 -18.38 4.54
N ARG A 183 -3.77 -17.22 4.51
CA ARG A 183 -4.26 -15.93 5.02
C ARG A 183 -3.79 -14.81 4.10
N LEU A 184 -4.69 -13.91 3.72
CA LEU A 184 -4.32 -12.76 2.90
C LEU A 184 -3.27 -11.87 3.58
N ALA A 185 -3.37 -11.68 4.90
CA ALA A 185 -2.40 -10.91 5.68
C ALA A 185 -0.97 -11.46 5.51
N ASP A 186 -0.80 -12.78 5.56
CA ASP A 186 0.53 -13.41 5.39
C ASP A 186 1.07 -13.21 3.97
N ALA A 187 0.21 -13.17 2.94
CA ALA A 187 0.64 -12.87 1.57
C ALA A 187 1.10 -11.41 1.41
N LEU A 188 0.45 -10.47 2.11
CA LEU A 188 0.85 -9.06 2.15
C LEU A 188 2.16 -8.86 2.93
N ASP A 189 2.31 -9.56 4.06
CA ASP A 189 3.54 -9.54 4.85
C ASP A 189 4.69 -10.17 4.06
N LEU A 190 4.44 -11.25 3.30
CA LEU A 190 5.43 -11.83 2.38
C LEU A 190 5.86 -10.84 1.30
N LEU A 191 4.92 -10.11 0.69
CA LEU A 191 5.27 -9.07 -0.27
C LEU A 191 6.19 -8.01 0.36
N SER A 192 5.82 -7.48 1.53
CA SER A 192 6.61 -6.48 2.26
C SER A 192 8.01 -6.99 2.59
N LEU A 193 8.11 -8.24 3.05
CA LEU A 193 9.37 -8.91 3.35
C LEU A 193 10.26 -9.02 2.11
N VAL A 194 9.72 -9.52 0.99
CA VAL A 194 10.53 -9.74 -0.22
C VAL A 194 10.90 -8.40 -0.87
N GLU A 195 10.05 -7.37 -0.82
CA GLU A 195 10.39 -6.03 -1.32
C GLU A 195 11.51 -5.36 -0.51
N SER A 196 11.53 -5.57 0.81
CA SER A 196 12.52 -4.98 1.72
C SER A 196 13.84 -5.75 1.77
N HIS A 197 13.78 -7.07 1.94
CA HIS A 197 14.97 -7.92 2.08
C HIS A 197 15.55 -8.38 0.74
N LYS A 198 14.70 -8.51 -0.30
CA LYS A 198 15.08 -8.97 -1.65
C LYS A 198 15.87 -10.27 -1.66
N PRO A 199 15.36 -11.35 -1.03
CA PRO A 199 16.04 -12.64 -1.01
C PRO A 199 16.36 -13.12 -2.43
N ALA A 200 17.48 -13.82 -2.58
CA ALA A 200 17.93 -14.34 -3.86
C ALA A 200 17.13 -15.58 -4.30
N SER A 201 16.60 -16.35 -3.34
CA SER A 201 15.87 -17.60 -3.58
C SER A 201 15.03 -18.00 -2.37
N VAL A 202 14.31 -19.12 -2.48
CA VAL A 202 13.62 -19.75 -1.34
C VAL A 202 14.61 -20.15 -0.25
N ASP A 203 15.74 -20.77 -0.61
CA ASP A 203 16.73 -21.26 0.35
C ASP A 203 17.39 -20.12 1.12
N ASP A 204 17.69 -19.01 0.43
CA ASP A 204 18.22 -17.78 1.04
C ASP A 204 17.23 -17.20 2.06
N LEU A 205 15.94 -17.14 1.70
CA LEU A 205 14.89 -16.69 2.61
C LEU A 205 14.75 -17.62 3.82
N VAL A 206 14.71 -18.94 3.61
CA VAL A 206 14.60 -19.94 4.69
C VAL A 206 15.81 -19.88 5.63
N ALA A 207 17.02 -19.65 5.10
CA ALA A 207 18.23 -19.50 5.91
C ALA A 207 18.26 -18.19 6.71
N TRP A 208 17.61 -17.14 6.22
CA TRP A 208 17.55 -15.84 6.88
C TRP A 208 16.54 -15.79 8.03
N ILE A 209 15.39 -16.46 7.88
CA ILE A 209 14.27 -16.40 8.84
C ILE A 209 14.71 -16.68 10.31
N PRO A 210 15.48 -17.74 10.63
CA PRO A 210 15.91 -18.03 12.00
C PRO A 210 16.61 -16.86 12.69
N ARG A 211 17.56 -16.23 11.98
CA ARG A 211 18.32 -15.10 12.51
C ARG A 211 17.42 -13.90 12.81
N ARG A 212 16.39 -13.69 11.98
CA ARG A 212 15.42 -12.62 12.19
C ARG A 212 14.49 -12.91 13.36
N GLN A 213 14.04 -14.16 13.51
CA GLN A 213 13.22 -14.58 14.65
C GLN A 213 13.96 -14.37 15.97
N GLU A 214 15.23 -14.78 16.06
CA GLU A 214 16.08 -14.55 17.25
C GLU A 214 16.18 -13.06 17.58
N ALA A 215 16.49 -12.22 16.59
CA ALA A 215 16.59 -10.78 16.79
C ALA A 215 15.26 -10.14 17.22
N LEU A 216 14.12 -10.60 16.70
CA LEU A 216 12.80 -10.13 17.12
C LEU A 216 12.49 -10.56 18.55
N GLN A 217 12.80 -11.81 18.92
CA GLN A 217 12.57 -12.33 20.26
C GLN A 217 13.37 -11.54 21.31
N GLU A 218 14.66 -11.26 21.04
CA GLU A 218 15.47 -10.41 21.92
C GLU A 218 14.87 -9.01 22.07
N GLN A 219 14.43 -8.41 20.96
CA GLN A 219 13.82 -7.09 20.98
C GLN A 219 12.47 -7.03 21.70
N ILE A 220 11.67 -8.09 21.62
CA ILE A 220 10.41 -8.23 22.38
C ILE A 220 10.76 -8.37 23.86
N ASN A 221 11.69 -9.26 24.21
CA ASN A 221 12.09 -9.48 25.60
C ASN A 221 12.64 -8.19 26.27
N VAL A 222 13.44 -7.41 25.54
CA VAL A 222 13.95 -6.11 26.01
C VAL A 222 12.85 -5.04 26.05
N GLY A 223 11.91 -5.07 25.11
CA GLY A 223 10.79 -4.13 25.03
C GLY A 223 9.70 -4.36 26.09
N SER A 224 9.51 -5.62 26.52
CA SER A 224 8.49 -6.05 27.48
C SER A 224 8.97 -6.05 28.94
N GLY A 225 10.24 -5.76 29.19
CA GLY A 225 10.77 -5.62 30.56
C GLY A 225 10.33 -4.30 31.21
N PRO A 226 10.14 -4.25 32.55
CA PRO A 226 9.88 -2.99 33.24
C PRO A 226 11.09 -2.07 33.05
N LYS A 227 10.90 -0.94 32.36
CA LYS A 227 11.95 0.10 32.31
C LYS A 227 12.18 0.61 33.73
N PRO A 228 13.40 0.52 34.29
CA PRO A 228 13.68 1.13 35.58
C PRO A 228 13.51 2.65 35.44
N PHE A 229 12.73 3.26 36.32
CA PHE A 229 12.78 4.71 36.47
C PHE A 229 14.19 5.06 36.96
N PHE A 230 14.92 5.85 36.18
CA PHE A 230 16.29 6.26 36.53
C PHE A 230 16.35 7.13 37.80
N SER A 231 15.20 7.59 38.33
CA SER A 231 15.08 8.15 39.68
C SER A 231 13.60 8.21 40.11
N GLY A 232 13.30 7.99 41.40
CA GLY A 232 11.94 8.12 41.96
C GLY A 232 11.33 9.53 41.83
N ARG A 233 12.16 10.54 41.52
CA ARG A 233 11.73 11.93 41.29
C ARG A 233 11.14 12.18 39.89
N ALA A 234 11.44 11.31 38.93
CA ALA A 234 10.88 11.38 37.57
C ALA A 234 9.46 10.80 37.49
N GLU A 235 9.12 9.88 38.39
CA GLU A 235 7.79 9.27 38.51
C GLU A 235 6.75 10.28 39.02
N GLU A 236 7.13 11.12 39.99
CA GLU A 236 6.28 12.19 40.54
C GLU A 236 6.03 13.36 39.56
N LEU A 237 6.97 13.66 38.66
CA LEU A 237 6.89 14.81 37.74
C LEU A 237 6.23 14.50 36.39
N HIS A 238 6.15 13.23 35.99
CA HIS A 238 5.68 12.81 34.65
C HIS A 238 4.58 11.74 34.67
N GLY A 239 3.98 11.46 35.84
CA GLY A 239 2.90 10.48 36.03
C GLY A 239 1.53 10.85 35.42
N GLY A 240 1.49 11.59 34.31
CA GLY A 240 0.26 11.95 33.60
C GLY A 240 0.49 12.41 32.16
N GLU A 241 -0.48 12.09 31.27
CA GLU A 241 -0.68 12.45 29.85
C GLU A 241 0.49 12.40 28.84
N ARG A 242 1.74 12.22 29.27
CA ARG A 242 2.93 12.02 28.41
C ARG A 242 3.41 10.58 28.44
N ASP A 243 2.47 9.64 28.43
CA ASP A 243 2.78 8.23 28.57
C ASP A 243 3.25 7.62 27.23
N GLN A 244 4.57 7.51 27.05
CA GLN A 244 5.17 6.84 25.89
C GLN A 244 5.01 5.30 25.91
N ARG A 245 4.35 4.72 26.94
CA ARG A 245 4.07 3.27 27.02
C ARG A 245 3.19 2.78 25.88
N GLN A 246 2.15 3.52 25.49
CA GLN A 246 1.27 3.12 24.37
C GLN A 246 2.02 2.98 23.03
N GLN A 247 3.00 3.84 22.75
CA GLN A 247 3.84 3.70 21.55
C GLN A 247 4.83 2.53 21.65
N ALA A 248 5.26 2.18 22.86
CA ALA A 248 6.07 0.98 23.08
C ALA A 248 5.23 -0.29 22.87
N ASP A 249 3.99 -0.33 23.37
CA ASP A 249 3.08 -1.46 23.24
C ASP A 249 2.71 -1.74 21.77
N VAL A 250 2.43 -0.70 20.98
CA VAL A 250 2.18 -0.84 19.54
C VAL A 250 3.41 -1.38 18.80
N ARG A 251 4.61 -0.95 19.19
CA ARG A 251 5.87 -1.45 18.61
C ARG A 251 6.17 -2.89 19.00
N VAL A 252 5.85 -3.30 20.23
CA VAL A 252 6.00 -4.68 20.70
C VAL A 252 5.00 -5.58 19.97
N SER A 253 3.73 -5.18 19.89
CA SER A 253 2.69 -5.93 19.17
C SER A 253 3.02 -6.10 17.68
N ALA A 254 3.57 -5.08 17.02
CA ALA A 254 4.03 -5.19 15.63
C ALA A 254 5.14 -6.24 15.46
N LYS A 255 6.10 -6.30 16.41
CA LYS A 255 7.17 -7.29 16.39
C LYS A 255 6.67 -8.71 16.68
N GLU A 256 5.71 -8.85 17.59
CA GLU A 256 5.05 -10.13 17.87
C GLU A 256 4.30 -10.66 16.65
N ASN A 257 3.59 -9.78 15.93
CA ASN A 257 2.92 -10.12 14.68
C ASN A 257 3.92 -10.53 13.59
N GLU A 258 5.03 -9.79 13.43
CA GLU A 258 6.11 -10.16 12.50
C GLU A 258 6.70 -11.53 12.85
N LEU A 259 7.00 -11.78 14.13
CA LEU A 259 7.52 -13.06 14.60
C LEU A 259 6.55 -14.21 14.31
N ALA A 260 5.26 -14.02 14.58
CA ALA A 260 4.23 -15.01 14.32
C ALA A 260 4.08 -15.31 12.82
N PHE A 261 4.16 -14.27 11.97
CA PHE A 261 4.19 -14.43 10.51
C PHE A 261 5.43 -15.23 10.05
N LEU A 262 6.62 -14.89 10.54
CA LEU A 262 7.86 -15.59 10.17
C LEU A 262 7.84 -17.07 10.57
N ASN A 263 7.27 -17.41 11.73
CA ASN A 263 7.08 -18.80 12.15
C ASN A 263 6.22 -19.57 11.14
N ARG A 264 5.06 -19.02 10.76
CA ARG A 264 4.18 -19.64 9.75
C ARG A 264 4.86 -19.74 8.39
N LEU A 265 5.55 -18.69 7.96
CA LEU A 265 6.25 -18.67 6.68
C LEU A 265 7.33 -19.76 6.62
N GLN A 266 8.11 -19.94 7.68
CA GLN A 266 9.13 -20.98 7.77
C GLN A 266 8.53 -22.38 7.66
N GLU A 267 7.44 -22.65 8.37
CA GLU A 267 6.73 -23.94 8.31
C GLU A 267 6.23 -24.27 6.91
N VAL A 268 5.76 -23.25 6.18
CA VAL A 268 5.22 -23.38 4.81
C VAL A 268 6.35 -23.56 3.78
N LEU A 269 7.46 -22.83 3.90
CA LEU A 269 8.55 -22.86 2.92
C LEU A 269 9.54 -24.02 3.12
N SER A 270 9.63 -24.59 4.32
CA SER A 270 10.58 -25.67 4.63
C SER A 270 10.06 -27.07 4.32
N SER A 271 8.82 -27.22 3.86
CA SER A 271 8.27 -28.46 3.28
C SER A 271 8.48 -28.53 1.79
#